data_AF-A0A971L879-F1
#
_entry.id   AF-A0A971L879-F1
#
_cell.length_a   1.000
_cell.length_b   1.000
_cell.length_c   1.000
_cell.angle_alpha   90.00
_cell.angle_beta   90.00
_cell.angle_gamma   90.00
#
_symmetry.space_group_name_H-M   'P 1'
#
loop_
_entity.id
_entity.type
_entity.pdbx_description
1 polymer ?
#
loop_
_entity_poly.entity_id
_entity_poly.type
_entity_poly.pdbx_seq_one_letter_code
_entity_poly.pdbx_strand_id
1 'polypeptide(L)' 'KDIKEGKSHLVIAIGCTGGQHRSVTLANKLGELLRGDEYDIIVKHRDVIQPSTSLY' A
#
# COMPACT_ATOMS: atom_id res chain seq x y z
N LYS A 1 0.44 -17.08 11.49
CA LYS A 1 1.70 -17.23 12.25
C LYS A 1 2.02 -15.92 12.96
N ASP A 2 1.89 -14.79 12.27
CA ASP A 2 2.16 -13.43 12.77
C ASP A 2 1.23 -12.93 13.90
N ILE A 3 -0.06 -13.27 13.88
CA ILE A 3 -1.01 -12.88 14.96
C ILE A 3 -0.64 -13.55 16.30
N LYS A 4 -0.06 -14.76 16.25
CA LYS A 4 0.39 -15.49 17.46
C LYS A 4 1.71 -14.95 18.02
N GLU A 5 2.47 -14.18 17.24
CA GLU A 5 3.71 -13.53 17.69
C GLU A 5 3.46 -12.14 18.31
N GLY A 6 2.19 -11.69 18.39
CA GLY A 6 1.84 -10.38 18.95
C GLY A 6 2.16 -9.20 18.02
N LYS A 7 2.44 -9.44 16.73
CA LYS A 7 2.65 -8.37 15.76
C LYS A 7 1.32 -7.65 15.47
N SER A 8 1.24 -6.39 15.87
CA SER A 8 0.04 -5.56 15.69
C SER A 8 -0.16 -5.09 14.23
N HIS A 9 0.82 -5.29 13.35
CA HIS A 9 0.77 -4.84 11.96
C HIS A 9 1.37 -5.88 11.02
N LEU A 10 0.74 -6.04 9.85
CA LEU A 10 1.24 -6.81 8.72
C LEU A 10 1.59 -5.85 7.57
N VAL A 11 2.81 -5.95 7.03
CA VAL A 11 3.25 -5.14 5.89
C VAL A 11 3.40 -6.03 4.67
N ILE A 12 2.73 -5.66 3.56
CA ILE A 12 2.82 -6.35 2.27
C ILE A 12 3.44 -5.41 1.26
N ALA A 13 4.60 -5.79 0.70
CA ALA A 13 5.30 -5.02 -0.33
C ALA A 13 5.03 -5.60 -1.72
N ILE A 14 4.65 -4.74 -2.67
CA ILE A 14 4.40 -5.11 -4.07
C ILE A 14 5.30 -4.25 -4.97
N GLY A 15 6.12 -4.91 -5.80
CA GLY A 15 7.09 -4.24 -6.67
C GLY A 15 6.86 -4.52 -8.15
N CYS A 16 7.14 -3.52 -8.98
CA CYS A 16 7.36 -3.66 -10.42
C CYS A 16 8.62 -2.86 -10.79
N THR A 17 9.21 -3.08 -11.96
CA THR A 17 10.50 -2.46 -12.34
C THR A 17 10.54 -0.94 -12.13
N GLY A 18 9.49 -0.23 -12.53
CA GLY A 18 9.42 1.24 -12.42
C GLY A 18 8.62 1.78 -11.23
N GLY A 19 8.05 0.91 -10.38
CA GLY A 19 7.33 1.32 -9.17
C GLY A 19 6.03 2.13 -9.32
N GLN A 20 5.68 2.57 -10.54
CA GLN A 20 4.65 3.60 -10.77
C GLN A 20 3.33 3.13 -11.38
N HIS A 21 3.29 1.94 -12.01
CA HIS A 21 2.12 1.51 -12.79
C HIS A 21 1.47 0.24 -12.23
N ARG A 22 2.14 -0.91 -12.41
CA ARG A 22 1.59 -2.23 -12.06
C ARG A 22 1.51 -2.44 -10.55
N SER A 23 2.59 -2.13 -9.84
CA SER A 23 2.63 -2.22 -8.38
C SER A 23 1.58 -1.34 -7.72
N VAL A 24 1.42 -0.11 -8.22
CA VAL A 24 0.43 0.87 -7.73
C VAL A 24 -0.99 0.34 -7.89
N THR A 25 -1.32 -0.11 -9.11
CA THR A 25 -2.65 -0.65 -9.42
C THR A 25 -2.98 -1.85 -8.54
N LEU A 26 -2.04 -2.79 -8.41
CA LEU A 26 -2.25 -4.00 -7.63
C LEU A 26 -2.36 -3.70 -6.13
N ALA A 27 -1.53 -2.81 -5.59
CA ALA A 27 -1.58 -2.41 -4.18
C ALA A 27 -2.90 -1.71 -3.83
N ASN A 28 -3.40 -0.83 -4.71
CA ASN A 28 -4.72 -0.22 -4.52
C ASN A 28 -5.83 -1.27 -4.53
N LYS A 29 -5.81 -2.19 -5.51
CA LYS A 29 -6.86 -3.20 -5.63
C LYS A 29 -6.87 -4.17 -4.44
N LEU A 30 -5.70 -4.58 -4.00
CA LEU A 30 -5.55 -5.40 -2.80
C LEU A 30 -6.08 -4.66 -1.57
N GLY A 31 -5.74 -3.38 -1.42
CA GLY A 31 -6.24 -2.54 -0.34
C GLY A 31 -7.77 -2.43 -0.32
N GLU A 32 -8.41 -2.28 -1.48
CA GLU A 32 -9.88 -2.30 -1.60
C GLU A 32 -10.48 -3.63 -1.18
N LEU A 33 -9.89 -4.75 -1.60
CA LEU A 33 -10.39 -6.09 -1.29
C LEU A 33 -10.26 -6.43 0.21
N LEU A 34 -9.25 -5.86 0.86
CA LEU A 34 -9.00 -6.07 2.29
C LEU A 34 -9.72 -5.03 3.17
N ARG A 35 -10.27 -3.96 2.60
CA ARG A 35 -11.11 -3.02 3.35
C ARG A 35 -12.39 -3.73 3.77
N GLY A 36 -12.57 -3.84 5.07
CA GLY A 36 -13.77 -4.30 5.74
C GLY A 36 -13.76 -3.80 7.18
N ASP A 37 -14.74 -4.21 7.98
CA ASP A 37 -14.90 -3.73 9.37
C ASP A 37 -13.79 -4.23 10.33
N GLU A 38 -13.01 -5.23 9.92
CA GLU A 38 -12.11 -5.97 10.81
C GLU A 38 -10.66 -5.42 10.84
N TYR A 39 -10.21 -4.71 9.79
CA TYR A 39 -8.82 -4.25 9.67
C TYR A 39 -8.71 -2.84 9.11
N ASP A 40 -7.86 -2.01 9.73
CA ASP A 40 -7.44 -0.73 9.16
C ASP A 40 -6.37 -0.95 8.08
N ILE A 41 -6.65 -0.45 6.87
CA ILE A 41 -5.84 -0.70 5.68
C ILE A 41 -5.24 0.60 5.16
N ILE A 42 -3.91 0.69 5.22
CA ILE A 42 -3.14 1.83 4.71
C ILE A 42 -2.34 1.39 3.48
N VAL A 43 -2.57 2.06 2.35
CA VAL A 43 -1.81 1.84 1.10
C VAL A 43 -0.84 3.00 0.89
N LYS A 44 0.45 2.71 0.66
CA LYS A 44 1.50 3.70 0.38
C LYS A 44 2.23 3.34 -0.92
N HIS A 45 2.50 4.35 -1.75
CA HIS A 45 3.23 4.19 -3.01
C HIS A 45 4.56 4.94 -2.92
N ARG A 46 5.68 4.22 -2.82
CA ARG A 46 7.02 4.80 -2.63
C ARG A 46 7.49 5.62 -3.84
N ASP A 47 7.29 5.06 -5.03
CA ASP A 47 7.90 5.57 -6.26
C ASP A 47 6.91 6.44 -7.09
N VAL A 48 5.70 6.68 -6.58
CA VAL A 48 4.72 7.57 -7.22
C VAL A 48 5.11 9.01 -6.92
N ILE A 49 5.42 9.76 -7.97
CA ILE A 49 5.66 11.20 -7.89
C ILE A 49 4.33 11.85 -7.54
N GLN A 50 4.22 12.38 -6.33
CA GLN A 50 3.13 13.29 -6.02
C GLN A 50 3.36 14.55 -6.86
N PRO A 51 2.33 15.09 -7.53
CA PRO A 51 2.49 16.37 -8.19
C PRO A 51 2.99 17.34 -7.13
N SER A 52 4.21 17.84 -7.30
CA SER A 52 4.70 18.96 -6.52
C SER A 52 3.72 20.08 -6.83
N THR A 53 2.83 20.39 -5.90
CA THR A 53 2.10 21.64 -5.94
C THR A 53 3.19 22.70 -5.99
N SER A 54 3.46 23.25 -7.17
CA SER A 54 4.31 24.42 -7.33
C SER A 54 3.53 25.54 -6.65
N LEU A 55 3.75 25.68 -5.34
CA LEU A 55 3.45 26.92 -4.67
C LEU A 55 4.69 27.78 -4.89
N TYR A 56 4.48 28.77 -5.76
CA TYR A 56 5.43 29.69 -6.40
C TYR A 56 6.19 29.13 -7.61
#